data_AF-A0A9Q3YWG2-F1
#
_entry.id   AF-A0A9Q3YWG2-F1
#
_cell.length_a   1.000
_cell.length_b   1.000
_cell.length_c   1.000
_cell.angle_alpha   90.00
_cell.angle_beta   90.00
_cell.angle_gamma   90.00
#
_symmetry.space_group_name_H-M   'P 1'
#
loop_
_entity.id
_entity.type
_entity.pdbx_description
1 polymer ?
#
loop_
_entity_poly.entity_id
_entity_poly.type
_entity_poly.pdbx_seq_one_letter_code
_entity_poly.pdbx_strand_id
1 'polypeptide(L)'
;MQFTIHKISDWQKVVDSILPELKHNILLLKGNLGAGKTTFTQFLLKNLGSEDEVNSPTYSIVNEYSSPKGKIYHFDLYRLKNIEEVYDIGIEEYLDNAFLCIIEWPEVYEDELYGLNYHSMSINNSEGNREITFD
;
A
#
# COMPACT_ATOMS: atom_id res chain seq x y z
N MET A 1 -10.68 -1.38 -11.48
CA MET A 1 -11.83 -0.64 -10.88
C MET A 1 -11.49 0.85 -10.80
N GLN A 2 -12.49 1.74 -10.85
CA GLN A 2 -12.29 3.20 -10.77
C GLN A 2 -13.19 3.83 -9.71
N PHE A 3 -12.66 4.81 -8.96
CA PHE A 3 -13.37 5.51 -7.90
C PHE A 3 -13.02 7.00 -7.86
N THR A 4 -13.91 7.80 -7.27
CA THR A 4 -13.67 9.21 -6.98
C THR A 4 -13.89 9.48 -5.49
N ILE A 5 -12.94 10.15 -4.84
CA ILE A 5 -12.99 10.55 -3.44
C ILE A 5 -13.32 12.03 -3.34
N HIS A 6 -14.42 12.35 -2.65
CA HIS A 6 -14.81 13.72 -2.32
C HIS A 6 -14.64 14.03 -0.83
N LYS A 7 -14.68 13.01 0.03
CA LYS A 7 -14.52 13.13 1.49
C LYS A 7 -13.83 11.91 2.08
N ILE A 8 -13.30 12.05 3.29
CA ILE A 8 -12.56 10.99 3.99
C ILE A 8 -13.33 9.67 4.07
N SER A 9 -14.65 9.71 4.25
CA SER A 9 -15.46 8.49 4.37
C SER A 9 -15.68 7.74 3.05
N ASP A 10 -15.33 8.33 1.90
CA ASP A 10 -15.39 7.60 0.63
C ASP A 10 -14.30 6.52 0.53
N TRP A 11 -13.19 6.64 1.29
CA TRP A 11 -12.16 5.60 1.36
C TRP A 11 -12.70 4.25 1.84
N GLN A 12 -13.69 4.26 2.73
CA GLN A 12 -14.32 3.03 3.19
C GLN A 12 -14.96 2.27 2.02
N LYS A 13 -15.64 2.97 1.10
CA LYS A 13 -16.26 2.34 -0.09
C LYS A 13 -15.22 1.73 -1.03
N VAL A 14 -14.08 2.40 -1.17
CA VAL A 14 -12.95 1.89 -1.95
C VAL A 14 -12.42 0.61 -1.34
N VAL A 15 -12.20 0.60 -0.03
CA VAL A 15 -11.76 -0.61 0.69
C VAL A 15 -12.78 -1.73 0.60
N ASP A 16 -14.08 -1.45 0.80
CA ASP A 16 -15.14 -2.45 0.69
C ASP A 16 -15.18 -3.12 -0.68
N SER A 17 -14.83 -2.37 -1.74
CA SER A 17 -14.82 -2.86 -3.12
C SER A 17 -13.55 -3.64 -3.47
N ILE A 18 -12.40 -3.24 -2.91
CA ILE A 18 -11.09 -3.79 -3.25
C ILE A 18 -10.72 -4.98 -2.38
N LEU A 19 -11.08 -4.96 -1.10
CA LEU A 19 -10.71 -6.00 -0.14
C LEU A 19 -11.09 -7.42 -0.61
N PRO A 20 -12.28 -7.67 -1.23
CA PRO A 20 -12.61 -8.98 -1.78
C PRO A 20 -11.76 -9.40 -2.99
N GLU A 21 -11.14 -8.46 -3.69
CA GLU A 21 -10.32 -8.71 -4.88
C GLU A 21 -8.83 -8.90 -4.57
N LEU A 22 -8.38 -8.57 -3.36
CA LEU A 22 -7.00 -8.79 -2.90
C LEU A 22 -6.70 -10.29 -2.76
N LYS A 23 -6.30 -10.90 -3.88
CA LYS A 23 -5.94 -12.32 -4.03
C LYS A 23 -4.45 -12.62 -3.88
N HIS A 24 -3.63 -11.58 -3.79
CA HIS A 24 -2.18 -11.65 -3.71
C HIS A 24 -1.71 -10.84 -2.51
N ASN A 25 -0.58 -11.21 -1.95
CA ASN A 25 -0.02 -10.60 -0.76
C ASN A 25 0.80 -9.34 -1.05
N ILE A 26 0.83 -8.84 -2.28
CA ILE A 26 1.55 -7.60 -2.63
C ILE A 26 0.53 -6.60 -3.18
N LEU A 27 0.50 -5.41 -2.57
CA LEU A 27 -0.32 -4.27 -2.99
C LEU A 27 0.56 -3.03 -3.17
N LEU A 28 0.65 -2.55 -4.40
CA LEU A 28 1.41 -1.36 -4.75
C LEU A 28 0.51 -0.13 -4.67
N LEU A 29 0.96 0.92 -3.97
CA LEU A 29 0.26 2.20 -3.86
C LEU A 29 1.07 3.30 -4.54
N LYS A 30 0.57 3.77 -5.68
CA LYS A 30 1.15 4.83 -6.50
C LYS A 30 0.37 6.12 -6.36
N GLY A 31 1.06 7.24 -6.45
CA GLY A 31 0.45 8.57 -6.44
C GLY A 31 1.35 9.60 -5.77
N ASN A 32 1.07 10.87 -6.02
CA ASN A 32 1.92 11.97 -5.55
C ASN A 32 1.96 12.09 -4.00
N LEU A 33 2.87 12.93 -3.50
CA LEU A 33 2.91 13.28 -2.08
C LEU A 33 1.56 13.87 -1.64
N GLY A 34 1.02 13.38 -0.53
CA GLY A 34 -0.30 13.78 -0.05
C GLY A 34 -1.46 13.22 -0.88
N ALA A 35 -1.24 12.27 -1.80
CA ALA A 35 -2.30 11.57 -2.56
C ALA A 35 -3.23 10.69 -1.69
N GLY A 36 -2.88 10.45 -0.43
CA GLY A 36 -3.72 9.68 0.50
C GLY A 36 -3.43 8.18 0.52
N LYS A 37 -2.25 7.76 0.05
CA LYS A 37 -1.77 6.37 0.14
C LYS A 37 -1.83 5.83 1.56
N THR A 38 -1.18 6.49 2.52
CA THR A 38 -1.25 6.10 3.94
C THR A 38 -2.68 6.16 4.51
N THR A 39 -3.50 7.10 4.06
CA THR A 39 -4.92 7.17 4.45
C THR A 39 -5.66 5.92 3.97
N PHE A 40 -5.45 5.49 2.73
CA PHE A 40 -6.00 4.23 2.25
C PHE A 40 -5.52 3.04 3.10
N THR A 41 -4.22 2.97 3.41
CA THR A 41 -3.64 1.94 4.28
C THR A 41 -4.33 1.88 5.65
N GLN A 42 -4.59 3.03 6.28
CA GLN A 42 -5.33 3.11 7.55
C GLN A 42 -6.72 2.47 7.47
N PHE A 43 -7.48 2.79 6.41
CA PHE A 43 -8.80 2.18 6.21
C PHE A 43 -8.68 0.68 5.91
N LEU A 44 -7.73 0.27 5.08
CA LEU A 44 -7.54 -1.14 4.71
C LEU A 44 -7.20 -1.99 5.94
N LEU A 45 -6.22 -1.57 6.75
CA LEU A 45 -5.79 -2.33 7.94
C LEU A 45 -6.89 -2.45 8.99
N LYS A 46 -7.68 -1.39 9.19
CA LYS A 46 -8.86 -1.44 10.07
C LYS A 46 -9.86 -2.49 9.59
N ASN A 47 -10.13 -2.56 8.29
CA ASN A 47 -11.05 -3.56 7.71
C ASN A 47 -10.47 -4.97 7.70
N LEU A 48 -9.14 -5.10 7.71
CA LEU A 48 -8.44 -6.37 7.94
C LEU A 48 -8.43 -6.79 9.41
N GLY A 49 -8.98 -5.97 10.32
CA GLY A 49 -9.09 -6.28 11.74
C GLY A 49 -7.83 -5.96 12.55
N SER A 50 -6.93 -5.13 12.04
CA SER A 50 -5.80 -4.61 12.82
C SER A 50 -6.28 -3.58 13.84
N GLU A 51 -5.77 -3.66 15.07
CA GLU A 51 -5.99 -2.68 16.14
C GLU A 51 -4.82 -1.69 16.27
N ASP A 52 -3.78 -1.86 15.46
CA ASP A 52 -2.56 -1.05 15.53
C ASP A 52 -2.78 0.37 15.00
N GLU A 53 -2.02 1.33 15.54
CA GLU A 53 -2.02 2.69 15.03
C GLU A 53 -1.20 2.80 13.74
N VAL A 54 -1.89 3.04 12.63
CA VAL A 54 -1.25 3.11 11.31
C VAL A 54 -0.78 4.52 10.99
N ASN A 55 0.52 4.64 10.79
CA ASN A 55 1.24 5.86 10.46
C ASN A 55 2.16 5.62 9.26
N SER A 56 2.48 6.67 8.52
CA SER A 56 3.36 6.54 7.35
C SER A 56 4.77 6.13 7.77
N PRO A 57 5.36 5.07 7.20
CA PRO A 57 6.69 4.61 7.53
C PRO A 57 7.80 5.42 6.86
N THR A 58 7.57 6.67 6.41
CA THR A 58 8.57 7.47 5.68
C THR A 58 9.95 7.56 6.37
N TYR A 59 10.02 7.45 7.71
CA TYR A 59 11.30 7.43 8.45
C TYR A 59 11.78 6.02 8.83
N SER A 60 10.87 5.11 9.17
CA SER A 60 11.19 3.72 9.50
C SER A 60 11.43 2.85 8.27
N ILE A 61 11.05 3.34 7.08
CA ILE A 61 10.97 2.66 5.78
C ILE A 61 9.91 1.56 5.76
N VAL A 62 9.83 0.75 6.82
CA VAL A 62 8.83 -0.29 7.03
C VAL A 62 8.18 -0.18 8.41
N ASN A 63 6.87 -0.37 8.46
CA ASN A 63 6.13 -0.65 9.69
C ASN A 63 5.52 -2.05 9.64
N GLU A 64 5.50 -2.74 10.77
CA GLU A 64 4.83 -4.03 10.95
C GLU A 64 3.51 -3.82 11.68
N TYR A 65 2.47 -4.49 11.20
CA TYR A 65 1.14 -4.52 11.80
C TYR A 65 0.63 -5.95 11.96
N SER A 66 -0.20 -6.16 12.97
CA SER A 66 -0.85 -7.43 13.25
C SER A 66 -2.30 -7.41 12.77
N SER A 67 -2.74 -8.53 12.20
CA SER A 67 -4.14 -8.79 11.86
C SER A 67 -4.51 -10.23 12.22
N PRO A 68 -5.81 -10.57 12.34
CA PRO A 68 -6.26 -11.95 12.53
C PRO A 68 -5.80 -12.94 11.45
N LYS A 69 -5.38 -12.44 10.27
CA LYS A 69 -4.93 -13.27 9.14
C LYS A 69 -3.42 -13.42 9.06
N GLY A 70 -2.66 -12.68 9.86
CA GLY A 70 -1.20 -12.68 9.85
C GLY A 70 -0.59 -11.28 9.84
N LYS A 71 0.72 -11.22 9.60
CA LYS A 71 1.50 -9.97 9.61
C LYS A 71 1.27 -9.18 8.33
N ILE A 72 1.14 -7.87 8.50
CA ILE A 72 1.03 -6.91 7.41
C ILE A 72 2.26 -6.00 7.49
N TYR A 73 2.97 -5.84 6.38
CA TYR A 73 4.10 -4.93 6.28
C TYR A 73 3.75 -3.77 5.38
N HIS A 74 4.02 -2.56 5.86
CA HIS A 74 3.79 -1.34 5.10
C HIS A 74 5.14 -0.69 4.84
N PHE A 75 5.51 -0.63 3.57
CA PHE A 75 6.71 0.01 3.07
C PHE A 75 6.40 1.39 2.48
N ASP A 76 7.29 2.35 2.70
CA ASP A 76 7.32 3.62 2.00
C ASP A 76 8.73 3.83 1.43
N LEU A 77 8.88 3.56 0.13
CA LEU A 77 10.18 3.59 -0.54
C LEU A 77 10.50 4.98 -1.11
N TYR A 78 9.71 6.02 -0.80
CA TYR A 78 9.88 7.39 -1.34
C TYR A 78 11.30 7.96 -1.19
N ARG A 79 12.00 7.56 -0.13
CA ARG A 79 13.35 8.06 0.19
C ARG A 79 14.48 7.21 -0.37
N LEU A 80 14.18 5.99 -0.79
CA LEU A 80 15.18 5.09 -1.31
C LEU A 80 15.54 5.51 -2.73
N LYS A 81 16.84 5.53 -3.03
CA LYS A 81 17.34 6.11 -4.29
C LYS A 81 17.63 5.08 -5.36
N ASN A 82 17.88 3.85 -4.94
CA ASN A 82 18.29 2.76 -5.81
C ASN A 82 17.84 1.43 -5.21
N ILE A 83 17.99 0.38 -6.00
CA ILE A 83 17.58 -0.95 -5.62
C ILE A 83 18.43 -1.56 -4.49
N GLU A 84 19.71 -1.17 -4.39
CA GLU A 84 20.63 -1.67 -3.36
C GLU A 84 20.13 -1.28 -1.95
N GLU A 85 19.67 -0.03 -1.77
CA GLU A 85 19.06 0.42 -0.52
C GLU A 85 17.77 -0.37 -0.17
N VAL A 86 17.05 -0.88 -1.17
CA VAL A 86 15.85 -1.72 -0.98
C VAL A 86 16.24 -3.15 -0.58
N TYR A 87 17.33 -3.69 -1.11
CA TYR A 87 17.83 -4.99 -0.67
C TYR A 87 18.44 -4.92 0.74
N ASP A 88 19.10 -3.83 1.10
CA ASP A 88 19.69 -3.63 2.43
C ASP A 88 18.65 -3.64 3.55
N ILE A 89 17.39 -3.26 3.26
CA ILE A 89 16.28 -3.39 4.22
C ILE A 89 15.70 -4.81 4.32
N GLY A 90 16.12 -5.73 3.44
CA GLY A 90 15.67 -7.13 3.44
C GLY A 90 14.24 -7.32 2.97
N ILE A 91 13.73 -6.50 2.03
CA ILE A 91 12.31 -6.50 1.61
C ILE A 91 11.80 -7.90 1.21
N GLU A 92 12.65 -8.74 0.59
CA GLU A 92 12.30 -10.06 0.08
C GLU A 92 11.79 -10.99 1.20
N GLU A 93 12.45 -10.98 2.36
CA GLU A 93 12.04 -11.80 3.50
C GLU A 93 10.63 -11.44 3.99
N TYR A 94 10.26 -10.16 3.89
CA TYR A 94 8.92 -9.71 4.25
C TYR A 94 7.88 -10.18 3.22
N LEU A 95 8.17 -10.04 1.92
CA LEU A 95 7.26 -10.47 0.85
C LEU A 95 6.90 -11.95 0.96
N ASP A 96 7.84 -12.80 1.37
CA ASP A 96 7.63 -14.25 1.49
C ASP A 96 6.79 -14.64 2.72
N ASN A 97 6.84 -13.86 3.80
CA ASN A 97 6.27 -14.23 5.09
C ASN A 97 5.01 -13.42 5.47
N ALA A 98 4.65 -12.42 4.68
CA ALA A 98 3.50 -11.56 4.97
C ALA A 98 2.17 -12.18 4.58
N PHE A 99 1.14 -11.86 5.38
CA PHE A 99 -0.23 -11.92 4.89
C PHE A 99 -0.47 -10.85 3.81
N LEU A 100 0.06 -9.64 4.00
CA LEU A 100 -0.01 -8.56 3.02
C LEU A 100 1.18 -7.60 3.16
N CYS A 101 1.81 -7.26 2.04
CA CYS A 101 2.80 -6.21 1.89
C CYS A 101 2.18 -5.07 1.10
N ILE A 102 2.16 -3.88 1.71
CA ILE A 102 1.67 -2.65 1.12
C ILE A 102 2.89 -1.79 0.82
N ILE A 103 3.14 -1.49 -0.46
CA ILE A 103 4.34 -0.77 -0.88
C ILE A 103 3.94 0.56 -1.47
N GLU A 104 4.15 1.65 -0.72
CA GLU A 104 4.05 3.00 -1.25
C GLU A 104 5.31 3.37 -2.04
N TRP A 105 5.12 4.08 -3.15
CA TRP A 105 6.20 4.51 -4.04
C TRP A 105 7.07 3.35 -4.54
N PRO A 106 6.47 2.36 -5.24
CA PRO A 106 7.17 1.15 -5.64
C PRO A 106 8.22 1.38 -6.74
N GLU A 107 8.39 2.59 -7.28
CA GLU A 107 9.10 2.84 -8.54
C GLU A 107 10.55 2.35 -8.57
N VAL A 108 11.23 2.34 -7.41
CA VAL A 108 12.62 1.86 -7.29
C VAL A 108 12.74 0.33 -7.20
N TYR A 109 11.64 -0.37 -6.96
CA TYR A 109 11.58 -1.82 -6.73
C TYR A 109 10.66 -2.56 -7.72
N GLU A 110 9.84 -1.83 -8.47
CA GLU A 110 8.77 -2.41 -9.29
C GLU A 110 9.29 -3.39 -10.35
N ASP A 111 10.47 -3.14 -10.92
CA ASP A 111 11.09 -4.05 -11.90
C ASP A 111 11.46 -5.41 -11.29
N GLU A 112 11.79 -5.47 -9.99
CA GLU A 112 12.10 -6.71 -9.28
C GLU A 112 10.87 -7.58 -9.01
N LEU A 113 9.67 -6.99 -9.12
CA LEU A 113 8.41 -7.72 -9.02
C LEU A 113 8.04 -8.47 -10.31
N TYR A 114 8.91 -8.43 -11.33
CA TYR A 114 8.67 -9.13 -12.60
C TYR A 114 8.48 -10.64 -12.38
N GLY A 115 7.33 -11.16 -12.84
CA GLY A 115 6.96 -12.57 -12.68
C GLY A 115 6.24 -12.90 -11.38
N LEU A 116 6.11 -11.93 -10.46
CA LEU A 116 5.25 -12.05 -9.28
C LEU A 116 3.83 -11.53 -9.59
N ASN A 117 2.85 -12.04 -8.86
CA ASN A 117 1.49 -11.51 -8.91
C ASN A 117 1.32 -10.45 -7.81
N TYR A 118 0.85 -9.27 -8.20
CA TYR A 118 0.57 -8.17 -7.29
C TYR A 118 -0.69 -7.43 -7.73
N HIS A 119 -1.26 -6.65 -6.81
CA HIS A 119 -2.32 -5.68 -7.08
C HIS A 119 -1.72 -4.29 -7.16
N SER A 120 -2.28 -3.40 -7.97
CA SER A 120 -1.83 -2.01 -8.04
C SER A 120 -2.97 -1.04 -7.82
N MET A 121 -2.71 0.00 -7.04
CA MET A 121 -3.59 1.15 -6.90
C MET A 121 -2.85 2.43 -7.26
N SER A 122 -3.40 3.21 -8.19
CA SER A 122 -2.92 4.55 -8.51
C SER A 122 -3.91 5.60 -8.02
N ILE A 123 -3.41 6.62 -7.32
CA ILE A 123 -4.20 7.74 -6.80
C ILE A 123 -3.72 9.05 -7.44
N ASN A 124 -4.57 9.64 -8.27
CA ASN A 124 -4.32 10.89 -8.97
C ASN A 124 -5.16 12.02 -8.36
N ASN A 125 -4.57 13.20 -8.21
CA ASN A 125 -5.31 14.39 -7.78
C ASN A 125 -5.82 15.13 -9.03
N SER A 126 -7.13 15.37 -9.12
CA SER A 126 -7.77 16.06 -10.23
C SER A 126 -8.82 17.05 -9.70
N GLU A 127 -8.66 18.34 -10.01
CA GLU A 127 -9.64 19.40 -9.72
C GLU A 127 -10.24 19.41 -8.29
N GLY A 128 -9.41 19.11 -7.27
CA GLY A 128 -9.83 19.08 -5.86
C GLY A 128 -10.41 17.74 -5.38
N ASN A 129 -10.54 16.75 -6.26
CA ASN A 129 -10.90 15.38 -5.95
C ASN A 129 -9.68 14.45 -6.08
N ARG A 130 -9.83 13.21 -5.58
CA ARG A 130 -8.87 12.12 -5.84
C ARG A 130 -9.53 11.08 -6.71
N GLU A 131 -8.89 10.70 -7.81
CA GLU A 131 -9.30 9.62 -8.70
C GLU A 131 -8.43 8.41 -8.40
N ILE A 132 -9.07 7.27 -8.19
CA ILE A 132 -8.41 6.02 -7.83
C ILE A 132 -8.64 5.02 -8.95
N THR A 133 -7.56 4.40 -9.41
CA THR A 133 -7.60 3.23 -10.29
C THR A 133 -6.99 2.05 -9.55
N PHE A 134 -7.66 0.90 -9.57
CA PHE A 134 -7.18 -0.34 -8.98
C PHE A 134 -7.14 -1.43 -10.05
N ASP A 135 -6.01 -2.10 -10.19
CA ASP A 135 -5.73 -3.14 -11.19
C ASP A 135 -5.36 -4.46 -10.51
#